data_AF-A0A519F6J2-F1
#
_entry.id   AF-A0A519F6J2-F1
#
_cell.length_a   1.000
_cell.length_b   1.000
_cell.length_c   1.000
_cell.angle_alpha   90.00
_cell.angle_beta   90.00
_cell.angle_gamma   90.00
#
_symmetry.space_group_name_H-M   'P 1'
#
loop_
_entity.id
_entity.type
_entity.pdbx_description
1 polymer ?
#
loop_
_entity_poly.entity_id
_entity_poly.type
_entity_poly.pdbx_seq_one_letter_code
_entity_poly.pdbx_strand_id
1 'polypeptide(L)'
;MTLLPGASIRDRVRPASAGELANIPWLQRLSPAERRRAEAAVVVGEAEPGDLVCRIGRAPTYWFGVVEGLLKMSNDNADGTS
;
A
#
# COMPACT_ATOMS: atom_id res chain seq x y z
N MET A 1 11.69 12.29 25.43
CA MET A 1 11.90 11.64 24.11
C MET A 1 10.64 11.93 23.29
N THR A 2 10.64 13.08 22.62
CA THR A 2 9.45 13.66 21.98
C THR A 2 9.18 12.94 20.67
N LEU A 3 8.06 12.23 20.57
CA LEU A 3 7.57 11.66 19.30
C LEU A 3 7.33 12.81 18.32
N LEU A 4 8.12 12.88 17.26
CA LEU A 4 7.85 13.82 16.16
C LEU A 4 6.52 13.41 15.50
N PRO A 5 5.61 14.35 15.22
CA PRO A 5 4.41 14.03 14.46
C PRO A 5 4.79 13.62 13.03
N GLY A 6 4.33 12.44 12.60
CA GLY A 6 3.85 12.25 11.24
C GLY A 6 4.87 11.96 10.14
N ALA A 7 5.77 10.99 10.31
CA ALA A 7 6.26 10.27 9.13
C ALA A 7 5.11 9.37 8.65
N SER A 8 4.63 9.61 7.43
CA SER A 8 3.64 8.72 6.81
C SER A 8 4.30 7.40 6.46
N ILE A 9 3.52 6.32 6.31
CA ILE A 9 4.04 5.05 5.78
C ILE A 9 4.84 5.22 4.49
N ARG A 10 4.53 6.25 3.69
CA ARG A 10 5.23 6.58 2.43
C ARG A 10 6.64 7.13 2.63
N ASP A 11 6.93 7.73 3.79
CA ASP A 11 8.26 8.24 4.12
C ASP A 11 9.20 7.12 4.58
N ARG A 12 8.66 5.92 4.88
CA ARG A 12 9.38 4.75 5.40
C ARG A 12 9.35 3.57 4.42
N VAL A 13 9.48 3.85 3.12
CA VAL A 13 9.39 2.82 2.07
C VAL A 13 10.75 2.41 1.51
N ARG A 14 10.81 1.17 1.02
CA ARG A 14 11.91 0.62 0.21
C ARG A 14 11.40 0.13 -1.15
N PRO A 15 12.27 -0.05 -2.15
CA PRO A 15 11.92 -0.78 -3.35
C PRO A 15 11.40 -2.19 -3.04
N ALA A 16 10.44 -2.67 -3.81
CA ALA A 16 10.02 -4.07 -3.76
C ALA A 16 11.13 -4.99 -4.27
N SER A 17 11.31 -6.13 -3.62
CA SER A 17 12.21 -7.18 -4.05
C SER A 17 11.64 -7.92 -5.27
N ALA A 18 12.51 -8.62 -6.00
CA ALA A 18 12.09 -9.44 -7.14
C ALA A 18 11.05 -10.51 -6.75
N GLY A 19 11.16 -11.09 -5.54
CA GLY A 19 10.20 -12.06 -5.02
C GLY A 19 8.83 -11.44 -4.73
N GLU A 20 8.80 -10.27 -4.10
CA GLU A 20 7.56 -9.52 -3.86
C GLU A 20 6.87 -9.10 -5.18
N LEU A 21 7.64 -8.61 -6.15
CA LEU A 21 7.14 -8.27 -7.48
C LEU A 21 6.60 -9.49 -8.23
N ALA A 22 7.26 -10.65 -8.10
CA ALA A 22 6.82 -11.89 -8.74
C ALA A 22 5.43 -12.33 -8.27
N ASN A 23 5.07 -12.01 -7.03
CA ASN A 23 3.77 -12.34 -6.43
C ASN A 23 2.62 -11.44 -6.89
N ILE A 24 2.87 -10.42 -7.72
CA ILE A 24 1.83 -9.51 -8.24
C ILE A 24 1.27 -10.08 -9.56
N PRO A 25 0.07 -10.68 -9.60
CA PRO A 25 -0.36 -11.45 -10.78
C PRO A 25 -0.58 -10.60 -12.03
N TRP A 26 -1.06 -9.37 -11.86
CA TRP A 26 -1.29 -8.45 -12.99
C TRP A 26 0.02 -7.89 -13.56
N LEU A 27 1.09 -7.81 -12.77
CA LEU A 27 2.38 -7.27 -13.22
C LEU A 27 2.98 -8.13 -14.33
N GLN A 28 2.74 -9.45 -14.27
CA GLN A 28 3.20 -10.42 -15.28
C GLN A 28 2.44 -10.31 -16.61
N ARG A 29 1.30 -9.63 -16.63
CA ARG A 29 0.47 -9.46 -17.84
C ARG A 29 0.75 -8.17 -18.61
N LEU A 30 1.59 -7.30 -18.07
CA LEU A 30 1.93 -6.02 -18.68
C LEU A 30 2.95 -6.19 -19.81
N SER A 31 2.92 -5.28 -20.79
CA SER A 31 4.00 -5.19 -21.76
C SER A 31 5.34 -4.85 -21.07
N PRO A 32 6.49 -5.13 -21.69
CA PRO A 32 7.79 -4.83 -21.07
C PRO A 32 7.99 -3.34 -20.70
N ALA A 33 7.39 -2.42 -21.44
CA ALA A 33 7.47 -1.00 -21.13
C ALA A 33 6.60 -0.61 -19.93
N GLU A 34 5.37 -1.15 -19.86
CA GLU A 34 4.46 -0.94 -18.73
C GLU A 34 4.99 -1.60 -17.45
N ARG A 35 5.49 -2.83 -17.56
CA ARG A 35 6.08 -3.57 -16.45
C ARG A 35 7.23 -2.80 -15.82
N ARG A 36 8.17 -2.28 -16.61
CA ARG A 36 9.28 -1.45 -16.10
C ARG A 36 8.81 -0.21 -15.35
N ARG A 37 7.76 0.46 -15.84
CA ARG A 37 7.17 1.62 -15.14
C ARG A 37 6.51 1.22 -13.83
N ALA A 38 5.76 0.12 -13.83
CA ALA A 38 5.12 -0.39 -12.63
C ALA A 38 6.15 -0.84 -11.58
N GLU A 39 7.17 -1.61 -11.96
CA GLU A 39 8.24 -2.05 -11.06
C GLU A 39 8.99 -0.87 -10.41
N ALA A 40 9.23 0.21 -11.17
CA ALA A 40 9.87 1.41 -10.64
C ALA A 40 8.99 2.20 -9.66
N ALA A 41 7.66 2.03 -9.73
CA ALA A 41 6.70 2.75 -8.90
C ALA A 41 6.28 1.96 -7.65
N VAL A 42 6.40 0.63 -7.66
CA VAL A 42 6.01 -0.22 -6.54
C VAL A 42 7.06 -0.12 -5.42
N VAL A 43 6.59 0.24 -4.24
CA VAL A 43 7.38 0.32 -3.02
C VAL A 43 6.70 -0.45 -1.90
N VAL A 44 7.50 -0.91 -0.94
CA VAL A 44 7.05 -1.65 0.23
C VAL A 44 7.39 -0.82 1.47
N GLY A 45 6.41 -0.61 2.33
CA GLY A 45 6.57 0.04 3.62
C GLY A 45 5.91 -0.80 4.72
N GLU A 46 6.42 -0.69 5.93
CA GLU A 46 5.82 -1.32 7.11
C GLU A 46 4.80 -0.37 7.73
N ALA A 47 3.58 -0.87 7.92
CA ALA A 47 2.52 -0.16 8.61
C ALA A 47 2.69 -0.34 10.13
N GLU A 48 2.78 0.76 10.86
CA GLU A 48 2.82 0.78 12.32
C GLU A 48 1.41 1.00 12.89
N PRO A 49 1.15 0.57 14.15
CA PRO A 49 -0.09 0.91 14.83
C PRO A 49 -0.32 2.42 14.85
N GLY A 50 -1.45 2.86 14.30
CA GLY A 50 -1.80 4.28 14.16
C GLY A 50 -1.53 4.88 12.77
N ASP A 51 -0.89 4.14 11.86
CA ASP A 51 -0.78 4.56 10.45
C ASP A 51 -2.16 4.59 9.78
N LEU A 52 -2.37 5.63 8.97
CA LEU A 52 -3.57 5.79 8.15
C LEU A 52 -3.29 5.35 6.71
N VAL A 53 -3.82 4.20 6.31
CA VAL A 53 -3.58 3.62 4.98
C VAL A 53 -4.57 4.14 3.93
N CYS A 54 -5.87 4.15 4.26
CA CYS A 54 -6.94 4.59 3.35
C CYS A 54 -7.87 5.59 4.05
N ARG A 55 -8.43 6.53 3.28
CA ARG A 55 -9.50 7.44 3.73
C ARG A 55 -10.69 7.33 2.80
N ILE A 56 -11.88 7.23 3.37
CA ILE A 56 -13.14 7.18 2.62
C ILE A 56 -13.50 8.57 2.09
N GLY A 57 -14.14 8.64 0.91
CA GLY A 57 -14.67 9.88 0.34
C GLY A 57 -13.70 10.71 -0.51
N ARG A 58 -12.51 10.16 -0.82
CA ARG A 58 -11.55 10.77 -1.77
C ARG A 58 -11.26 9.82 -2.93
N ALA A 59 -10.87 10.38 -4.07
CA ALA A 59 -10.47 9.59 -5.24
C ALA A 59 -9.26 8.69 -4.88
N PRO A 60 -9.24 7.43 -5.34
CA PRO A 60 -8.14 6.52 -5.07
C PRO A 60 -6.85 7.04 -5.71
N THR A 61 -5.79 7.08 -4.92
CA THR A 61 -4.46 7.59 -5.34
C THR A 61 -3.40 6.49 -5.37
N TYR A 62 -3.64 5.37 -4.68
CA TYR A 62 -2.71 4.23 -4.61
C TYR A 62 -3.46 2.91 -4.66
N TRP A 63 -2.74 1.87 -5.09
CA TRP A 63 -3.13 0.48 -4.95
C TRP A 63 -2.27 -0.13 -3.85
N PHE A 64 -2.90 -0.88 -2.94
CA PHE A 64 -2.21 -1.53 -1.84
C PHE A 64 -2.29 -3.05 -1.99
N GLY A 65 -1.18 -3.73 -1.72
CA GLY A 65 -1.10 -5.17 -1.54
C GLY A 65 -0.53 -5.49 -0.17
N VAL A 66 -0.88 -6.63 0.39
CA VAL A 66 -0.35 -7.11 1.67
C VAL A 66 0.75 -8.12 1.39
N VAL A 67 1.96 -7.84 1.88
CA VAL A 67 3.09 -8.78 1.81
C VAL A 67 3.02 -9.79 2.94
N GLU A 68 2.79 -9.31 4.17
CA GLU A 68 2.68 -10.12 5.37
C GLU A 68 1.66 -9.50 6.33
N GLY A 69 1.01 -10.34 7.14
CA GLY A 69 0.03 -9.93 8.14
C GLY A 69 -1.39 -9.83 7.59
N LEU A 70 -2.18 -8.91 8.16
CA LEU A 70 -3.59 -8.75 7.82
C LEU A 70 -3.94 -7.27 7.69
N LEU A 71 -4.44 -6.87 6.53
CA LEU A 71 -5.10 -5.58 6.33
C LEU A 71 -6.61 -5.78 6.44
N LYS A 72 -7.21 -5.33 7.55
CA LYS A 72 -8.66 -5.27 7.70
C LYS A 72 -9.17 -3.96 7.13
N MET A 73 -9.99 -4.04 6.09
CA MET A 73 -10.81 -2.91 5.61
C MET A 73 -12.24 -3.11 6.10
N SER A 74 -12.74 -2.21 6.96
CA SER A 74 -14.17 -2.11 7.26
C SER A 74 -14.77 -0.95 6.49
N ASN A 75 -15.93 -1.19 5.88
CA ASN A 75 -16.78 -0.13 5.40
C ASN A 75 -17.68 0.25 6.58
N ASP A 76 -17.37 1.32 7.29
CA ASP A 76 -18.35 1.91 8.20
C ASP A 76 -19.39 2.59 7.31
N ASN A 77 -20.53 1.92 7.09
CA ASN A 77 -21.71 2.63 6.61
C ASN A 77 -22.05 3.69 7.68
N ALA A 78 -22.53 4.87 7.28
CA ALA A 78 -22.78 6.00 8.19
C ALA A 78 -23.75 5.66 9.35
N ASP A 79 -24.43 4.53 9.23
CA ASP A 79 -25.42 3.89 10.08
C ASP A 79 -24.86 2.74 10.95
N GLY A 80 -23.55 2.48 10.93
CA GLY A 80 -22.85 1.69 11.95
C GLY A 80 -23.11 0.18 11.93
N THR A 81 -23.59 -0.38 10.82
CA THR A 81 -23.78 -1.83 10.66
C THR A 81 -22.62 -2.45 9.88
N SER A 82 -22.03 -3.51 10.45
CA SER A 82 -21.02 -4.41 9.84
C SER A 82 -21.62 -5.80 9.61
#